data_AF-A0A4R0N532-F1
#
_entry.id   AF-A0A4R0N532-F1
#
_cell.length_a   1.000
_cell.length_b   1.000
_cell.length_c   1.000
_cell.angle_alpha   90.00
_cell.angle_beta   90.00
_cell.angle_gamma   90.00
#
_symmetry.space_group_name_H-M   'P 1'
#
loop_
_entity.id
_entity.type
_entity.pdbx_description
1 polymer ?
#
loop_
_entity_poly.entity_id
_entity_poly.type
_entity_poly.pdbx_seq_one_letter_code
_entity_poly.pdbx_strand_id
1 'polypeptide(L)'
;MRELEPPFNLHLEGNMIRIAEHEVQGKRVFHVDFKNEKKPLVITVGIGLKDLKFWTSVPQGRQAEAEQIGKLIAEYIRGKNK
;
A
#
# COMPACT_ATOMS: atom_id res chain seq x y z
N MET A 1 12.33 4.15 -16.24
CA MET A 1 11.05 3.85 -15.57
C MET A 1 11.33 2.70 -14.62
N ARG A 2 10.85 2.77 -13.37
CA ARG A 2 11.02 1.66 -12.42
C ARG A 2 9.97 0.60 -12.77
N GLU A 3 10.34 -0.69 -12.75
CA GLU A 3 9.37 -1.76 -12.97
C GLU A 3 8.40 -1.85 -11.79
N LEU A 4 7.11 -1.99 -12.09
CA LEU A 4 6.06 -2.21 -11.09
C LEU A 4 6.20 -3.63 -10.53
N GLU A 5 5.99 -3.81 -9.23
CA GLU A 5 5.95 -5.14 -8.66
C GLU A 5 4.73 -5.91 -9.21
N PRO A 6 4.90 -7.17 -9.65
CA PRO A 6 3.75 -8.00 -9.97
C PRO A 6 2.89 -8.17 -8.71
N PRO A 7 1.56 -8.37 -8.85
CA PRO A 7 0.68 -8.52 -7.69
C PRO A 7 1.18 -9.59 -6.72
N PHE A 8 1.19 -9.28 -5.43
CA PHE A 8 1.71 -10.14 -4.38
C PHE A 8 0.74 -10.21 -3.20
N ASN A 9 0.94 -11.20 -2.32
CA ASN A 9 0.10 -11.39 -1.15
C ASN A 9 0.87 -11.03 0.14
N LEU A 10 0.16 -10.42 1.10
CA LEU A 10 0.66 -10.15 2.44
C LEU A 10 -0.28 -10.74 3.48
N HIS A 11 0.23 -10.98 4.69
CA HIS A 11 -0.58 -11.36 5.84
C HIS A 11 -0.86 -10.11 6.69
N LEU A 12 -2.14 -9.86 6.95
CA LEU A 12 -2.62 -8.79 7.82
C LEU A 12 -3.52 -9.42 8.89
N GLU A 13 -3.07 -9.41 10.14
CA GLU A 13 -3.85 -9.93 11.29
C GLU A 13 -4.35 -11.36 11.11
N GLY A 14 -3.58 -12.20 10.42
CA GLY A 14 -3.94 -13.59 10.12
C GLY A 14 -4.72 -13.79 8.81
N ASN A 15 -5.17 -12.71 8.15
CA ASN A 15 -5.85 -12.77 6.87
C ASN A 15 -4.89 -12.48 5.72
N MET A 16 -5.10 -13.15 4.58
CA MET A 16 -4.28 -12.93 3.39
C MET A 16 -4.91 -11.85 2.50
N ILE A 17 -4.22 -10.72 2.39
CA ILE A 17 -4.59 -9.62 1.49
C ILE A 17 -3.77 -9.67 0.20
N ARG A 18 -4.36 -9.24 -0.91
CA ARG A 18 -3.67 -9.13 -2.21
C ARG A 18 -3.36 -7.66 -2.50
N ILE A 19 -2.11 -7.40 -2.85
CA ILE A 19 -1.60 -6.08 -3.22
C ILE A 19 -1.33 -6.04 -4.71
N ALA A 20 -1.81 -5.00 -5.38
CA ALA A 20 -1.44 -4.66 -6.74
C ALA A 20 -0.84 -3.26 -6.77
N GLU A 21 0.35 -3.13 -7.33
CA GLU A 21 1.00 -1.85 -7.54
C GLU A 21 0.54 -1.23 -8.85
N HIS A 22 0.24 0.07 -8.81
CA HIS A 22 -0.07 0.87 -9.97
C HIS A 22 0.67 2.21 -9.91
N GLU A 23 0.76 2.88 -11.05
CA GLU A 23 1.25 4.24 -11.16
C GLU A 23 0.13 5.13 -11.73
N VAL A 24 -0.17 6.22 -11.05
CA VAL A 24 -1.18 7.21 -11.46
C VAL A 24 -0.54 8.59 -11.43
N GLN A 25 -0.40 9.23 -12.59
CA GLN A 25 0.24 10.55 -12.73
C GLN A 25 1.64 10.62 -12.08
N GLY A 26 2.47 9.59 -12.25
CA GLY A 26 3.80 9.53 -11.64
C GLY A 26 3.81 9.21 -10.13
N LYS A 27 2.64 9.00 -9.52
CA LYS A 27 2.52 8.59 -8.11
C LYS A 27 2.29 7.09 -8.01
N ARG A 28 3.05 6.46 -7.13
CA ARG A 28 2.90 5.06 -6.77
C ARG A 28 1.66 4.89 -5.89
N VAL A 29 0.75 4.03 -6.32
CA VAL A 29 -0.46 3.67 -5.58
C VAL A 29 -0.55 2.16 -5.47
N PHE A 30 -1.15 1.69 -4.38
CA PHE A 30 -1.32 0.28 -4.11
C PHE A 30 -2.79 -0.02 -3.89
N HIS A 31 -3.34 -0.89 -4.71
CA HIS A 31 -4.67 -1.43 -4.50
C HIS A 31 -4.59 -2.65 -3.59
N VAL A 32 -5.31 -2.60 -2.48
CA VAL A 32 -5.41 -3.64 -1.47
C VAL A 32 -6.77 -4.31 -1.60
N ASP A 33 -6.75 -5.60 -1.93
CA ASP A 33 -7.92 -6.45 -1.98
C ASP A 33 -7.95 -7.38 -0.76
N PHE A 34 -9.04 -7.31 0.00
CA PHE A 34 -9.30 -8.10 1.21
C PHE A 34 -10.09 -9.38 0.92
N LYS A 35 -10.19 -9.82 -0.34
CA LYS A 35 -10.86 -11.08 -0.75
C LYS A 35 -12.29 -11.19 -0.18
N ASN A 36 -13.06 -10.12 -0.30
CA ASN A 36 -14.47 -9.98 0.14
C ASN A 36 -14.72 -9.79 1.65
N GLU A 37 -13.69 -9.74 2.51
CA GLU A 37 -13.92 -9.45 3.94
C GLU A 37 -14.22 -7.97 4.20
N LYS A 38 -13.61 -7.08 3.41
CA LYS A 38 -13.76 -5.62 3.52
C LYS A 38 -13.77 -4.99 2.14
N LYS A 39 -14.26 -3.74 2.07
CA LYS A 39 -14.11 -2.94 0.86
C LYS A 39 -12.63 -2.80 0.50
N PRO A 40 -12.26 -2.89 -0.79
CA PRO A 40 -10.90 -2.63 -1.22
C PRO A 40 -10.42 -1.26 -0.77
N LEU A 41 -9.10 -1.14 -0.61
CA LEU A 41 -8.46 0.09 -0.16
C LEU A 41 -7.38 0.47 -1.15
N VAL A 42 -7.38 1.70 -1.62
CA VAL A 42 -6.23 2.26 -2.34
C VAL A 42 -5.39 3.03 -1.34
N ILE A 43 -4.09 2.74 -1.29
CA ILE A 43 -3.14 3.46 -0.45
C ILE A 43 -2.00 4.05 -1.28
N THR A 44 -1.46 5.16 -0.80
CA THR A 44 -0.32 5.85 -1.43
C THR A 44 0.54 6.52 -0.37
N VAL A 45 1.69 7.04 -0.78
CA VAL A 45 2.54 7.88 0.08
C VAL A 45 2.13 9.33 -0.12
N GLY A 46 1.59 9.93 0.94
CA GLY A 46 1.38 11.36 1.06
C GLY A 46 2.64 12.08 1.56
N ILE A 47 2.68 13.39 1.35
CA ILE A 47 3.69 14.30 1.91
C ILE A 47 2.97 15.23 2.88
N GLY A 48 3.35 15.17 4.15
CA GLY A 48 2.76 15.93 5.24
C GLY A 48 3.57 17.18 5.58
N LEU A 49 3.36 17.71 6.79
CA LEU A 49 4.13 18.86 7.28
C LEU A 49 5.63 18.54 7.32
N LYS A 50 6.45 19.51 6.95
CA LYS A 50 7.92 19.41 6.91
C LYS A 50 8.42 18.27 5.99
N ASP A 51 7.72 18.03 4.88
CA ASP A 51 8.06 17.00 3.88
C ASP A 51 8.09 15.56 4.41
N LEU A 52 7.44 15.32 5.56
CA LEU A 52 7.37 13.98 6.15
C LEU A 52 6.45 13.10 5.30
N LYS A 53 7.03 12.00 4.79
CA LYS A 53 6.27 10.99 4.05
C LYS A 53 5.45 10.15 5.01
N PHE A 54 4.18 9.94 4.67
CA PHE A 54 3.28 9.08 5.43
C PHE A 54 2.41 8.27 4.48
N TRP A 55 1.97 7.09 4.93
CA TRP A 55 1.02 6.28 4.18
C TRP A 55 -0.38 6.81 4.37
N THR A 56 -1.18 6.86 3.31
CA THR A 56 -2.56 7.35 3.40
C THR A 56 -3.48 6.61 2.45
N SER A 57 -4.78 6.69 2.73
CA SER A 57 -5.86 6.05 1.98
C SER A 57 -6.52 7.01 1.00
N VAL A 58 -6.98 6.48 -0.13
CA VAL A 58 -7.73 7.22 -1.15
C VAL A 58 -9.02 6.44 -1.49
N PRO A 59 -10.22 6.98 -1.21
CA PRO A 59 -10.49 8.18 -0.42
C PRO A 59 -10.03 8.06 1.04
N GLN A 60 -9.93 9.21 1.71
CA GLN A 60 -9.52 9.29 3.12
C GLN A 60 -10.56 8.62 4.05
N GLY A 61 -10.12 8.28 5.27
CA GLY A 61 -10.97 7.68 6.31
C GLY A 61 -10.47 6.32 6.82
N ARG A 62 -9.46 5.72 6.18
CA ARG A 62 -8.84 4.45 6.57
C ARG A 62 -7.35 4.61 6.82
N GLN A 63 -6.98 5.68 7.54
CA GLN A 63 -5.59 6.08 7.78
C GLN A 63 -4.81 5.01 8.57
N ALA A 64 -5.39 4.47 9.65
CA ALA A 64 -4.75 3.42 10.45
C ALA A 64 -4.42 2.18 9.62
N GLU A 65 -5.36 1.74 8.78
CA GLU A 65 -5.13 0.61 7.85
C GLU A 65 -4.05 0.94 6.83
N ALA A 66 -4.09 2.15 6.26
CA ALA A 66 -3.09 2.57 5.29
C ALA A 66 -1.66 2.58 5.88
N GLU A 67 -1.51 3.03 7.12
CA GLU A 67 -0.22 3.02 7.82
C GLU A 67 0.28 1.60 8.10
N GLN A 68 -0.60 0.73 8.60
CA GLN A 68 -0.27 -0.66 8.89
C GLN A 68 0.11 -1.42 7.61
N ILE A 69 -0.73 -1.37 6.58
CA ILE A 69 -0.51 -2.07 5.32
C ILE A 69 0.67 -1.47 4.57
N GLY A 70 0.80 -0.14 4.56
CA GLY A 70 1.91 0.56 3.92
C GLY A 70 3.27 0.16 4.50
N LYS A 71 3.36 -0.03 5.82
CA LYS A 71 4.56 -0.57 6.46
C LYS A 71 4.90 -1.97 5.95
N LEU A 72 3.92 -2.87 5.87
CA LEU A 72 4.12 -4.24 5.37
C LEU A 72 4.57 -4.25 3.90
N ILE A 73 3.98 -3.39 3.06
CA ILE A 73 4.39 -3.22 1.66
C ILE A 73 5.85 -2.74 1.58
N ALA A 74 6.22 -1.74 2.39
CA ALA A 74 7.60 -1.23 2.43
C ALA A 74 8.61 -2.30 2.84
N GLU A 75 8.27 -3.11 3.85
CA GLU A 75 9.10 -4.23 4.33
C GLU A 75 9.26 -5.30 3.26
N TYR A 76 8.17 -5.70 2.60
CA TYR A 76 8.20 -6.67 1.50
C TYR A 76 9.11 -6.22 0.35
N ILE A 77 8.94 -4.98 -0.12
CA ILE A 77 9.72 -4.45 -1.24
C ILE A 77 11.19 -4.27 -0.84
N ARG A 78 11.48 -3.79 0.37
CA ARG A 78 12.86 -3.66 0.86
C ARG A 78 13.55 -5.02 0.99
N GLY A 79 12.83 -6.05 1.43
CA GLY A 79 13.34 -7.40 1.57
C GLY A 79 13.74 -8.05 0.24
N LYS A 80 13.08 -7.70 -0.87
CA LYS A 80 13.42 -8.19 -2.22
C LYS A 80 14.63 -7.49 -2.85
N ASN A 81 14.98 -6.29 -2.39
CA ASN A 81 16.10 -5.51 -2.91
C ASN A 81 17.42 -5.79 -2.17
N LYS A 82 17.48 -6.86 -1.36
CA LYS A 82 18.64 -7.27 -0.57
C LYS A 82 19.12 -8.63 -1.07
#